data_AF-A0A7T1GQN5-F1
#
_entry.id   AF-A0A7T1GQN5-F1
#
_cell.length_a   1.000
_cell.length_b   1.000
_cell.length_c   1.000
_cell.angle_alpha   90.00
_cell.angle_beta   90.00
_cell.angle_gamma   90.00
#
_symmetry.space_group_name_H-M   'P 1'
#
loop_
_entity.id
_entity.type
_entity.pdbx_description
1 polymer ?
#
loop_
_entity_poly.entity_id
_entity_poly.type
_entity_poly.pdbx_seq_one_letter_code
_entity_poly.pdbx_strand_id
1 'polypeptide(L)'
;MKYLLWLLKAAIFFTLFAFALNNQQDATVYFFFGTQWTAPAVLIVLTAFALGVAVGVLGMVPRWWRHRSAARRAHQALPHPAAPAPASSAASPAAVDPALPQPPVHGI
;
A
#
# COMPACT_ATOMS: atom_id res chain seq x y z
N MET A 1 5.73 25.52 12.98
CA MET A 1 5.76 24.70 11.74
C MET A 1 5.67 25.50 10.44
N LYS A 2 4.81 26.52 10.34
CA LYS A 2 4.62 27.31 9.10
C LYS A 2 5.85 28.12 8.68
N TYR A 3 6.59 28.69 9.64
CA TYR A 3 7.86 29.40 9.39
C TYR A 3 8.97 28.48 8.87
N LEU A 4 9.06 27.24 9.39
CA LEU A 4 10.05 26.27 8.94
C LEU A 4 9.80 25.86 7.48
N LEU A 5 8.54 25.61 7.11
CA LEU A 5 8.15 25.35 5.72
C LEU A 5 8.42 26.56 4.82
N TRP A 6 8.23 27.79 5.32
CA TRP A 6 8.54 29.00 4.57
C TRP A 6 10.05 29.18 4.35
N LEU A 7 10.86 28.97 5.40
CA LEU A 7 12.32 29.00 5.32
C LEU A 7 12.85 27.90 4.40
N LEU A 8 12.26 26.70 4.43
CA LEU A 8 12.62 25.62 3.52
C LEU A 8 12.34 25.99 2.07
N LYS A 9 11.18 26.60 1.77
CA LYS A 9 10.88 27.11 0.42
C LYS A 9 11.89 28.18 -0.01
N ALA A 10 12.23 29.11 0.89
CA ALA A 10 13.22 30.14 0.63
C ALA A 10 14.62 29.54 0.40
N ALA A 11 15.03 28.55 1.20
CA ALA A 11 16.30 27.85 1.05
C ALA A 11 16.35 27.10 -0.29
N ILE A 12 15.31 26.35 -0.65
CA ILE A 12 15.21 25.68 -1.95
C ILE A 12 15.29 26.70 -3.09
N PHE A 13 14.54 27.82 -3.00
CA PHE A 13 14.59 28.87 -4.01
C PHE A 13 16.00 29.47 -4.12
N PHE A 14 16.61 29.82 -3.00
CA PHE A 14 17.95 30.40 -2.96
C PHE A 14 18.98 29.43 -3.53
N THR A 15 18.93 28.15 -3.18
CA THR A 15 19.83 27.13 -3.74
C THR A 15 19.63 26.98 -5.24
N LEU A 16 18.38 26.90 -5.73
CA LEU A 16 18.10 26.79 -7.16
C LEU A 16 18.53 28.06 -7.92
N PHE A 17 18.33 29.23 -7.33
CA PHE A 17 18.71 30.52 -7.92
C PHE A 17 20.23 30.69 -7.94
N ALA A 18 20.92 30.40 -6.84
CA ALA A 18 22.36 30.43 -6.76
C ALA A 18 22.99 29.39 -7.72
N PHE A 19 22.38 28.21 -7.82
CA PHE A 19 22.76 27.20 -8.80
C PHE A 19 22.58 27.72 -10.23
N ALA A 20 21.47 28.41 -10.52
CA ALA A 20 21.23 29.02 -11.82
C ALA A 20 22.25 30.10 -12.15
N LEU A 21 22.59 30.98 -11.19
CA LEU A 21 23.61 32.02 -11.35
C LEU A 21 25.01 31.43 -11.54
N ASN A 22 25.36 30.39 -10.79
CA ASN A 22 26.68 29.75 -10.88
C ASN A 22 26.82 28.86 -12.13
N ASN A 23 25.71 28.45 -12.74
CA ASN A 23 25.67 27.59 -13.92
C ASN A 23 24.99 28.30 -15.11
N GLN A 24 25.30 29.58 -15.32
CA GLN A 24 24.87 30.36 -16.49
C GLN A 24 25.61 29.99 -17.78
N GLN A 25 26.69 29.22 -17.68
CA GLN A 25 27.44 28.75 -18.84
C GLN A 25 26.56 27.92 -19.78
N ASP A 26 26.75 28.17 -21.07
CA ASP A 26 26.12 27.42 -22.14
C ASP A 26 26.76 26.03 -22.24
N ALA A 27 25.94 24.99 -22.10
CA ALA A 27 26.36 23.61 -22.26
C ALA A 27 25.83 23.07 -23.59
N THR A 28 26.69 22.35 -24.30
CA THR A 28 26.37 21.74 -25.59
C THR A 28 26.10 20.26 -25.40
N VAL A 29 24.87 19.84 -25.74
CA VAL A 29 24.47 18.44 -25.78
C VAL A 29 24.67 17.94 -27.21
N TYR A 30 25.57 16.98 -27.37
CA TYR A 30 25.84 16.33 -28.65
C TYR A 30 24.86 15.17 -28.84
N PHE A 31 23.96 15.33 -29.80
CA PHE A 31 23.05 14.29 -30.26
C PHE A 31 23.66 13.52 -31.43
N PHE A 32 22.94 12.50 -31.89
CA PHE A 32 23.32 11.70 -33.05
C PHE A 32 23.33 12.55 -34.33
N PHE A 33 24.08 12.11 -35.36
CA PHE A 33 24.18 12.76 -36.67
C PHE A 33 24.81 14.18 -36.66
N GLY A 34 25.67 14.48 -35.68
CA GLY A 34 26.34 15.78 -35.58
C GLY A 34 25.43 16.93 -35.13
N THR A 35 24.19 16.63 -34.72
CA THR A 35 23.28 17.63 -34.18
C THR A 35 23.74 18.00 -32.78
N GLN A 36 24.12 19.25 -32.59
CA GLN A 36 24.49 19.77 -31.27
C GLN A 36 23.47 20.82 -30.85
N TRP A 37 23.03 20.76 -29.60
CA TRP A 37 22.13 21.76 -29.05
C TRP A 37 22.80 22.42 -27.85
N THR A 38 22.92 23.74 -27.93
CA THR A 38 23.53 24.55 -26.89
C THR A 38 22.43 25.28 -26.12
N ALA A 39 22.41 25.11 -24.81
CA ALA A 39 21.48 25.79 -23.92
C ALA A 39 22.14 25.99 -22.55
N PRO A 40 21.62 26.91 -21.70
CA PRO A 40 22.15 27.12 -20.36
C PRO A 40 22.15 25.83 -19.54
N ALA A 41 23.29 25.49 -18.94
CA ALA A 41 23.49 24.24 -18.20
C ALA A 41 22.44 24.02 -17.12
N VAL A 42 22.01 25.09 -16.44
CA VAL A 42 20.94 25.04 -15.44
C VAL A 42 19.64 24.43 -15.99
N LEU A 43 19.22 24.82 -17.20
CA LEU A 43 17.97 24.34 -17.79
C LEU A 43 18.05 22.87 -18.16
N ILE A 44 19.19 22.45 -18.69
CA ILE A 44 19.44 21.05 -19.06
C ILE A 44 19.35 20.16 -17.81
N VAL A 45 20.03 20.54 -16.73
CA VAL A 45 20.02 19.76 -15.48
C VAL A 45 18.63 19.74 -14.83
N LEU A 46 17.95 20.89 -14.75
CA LEU A 46 16.62 20.96 -14.14
C LEU A 46 15.60 20.09 -14.88
N THR A 47 15.60 20.16 -16.22
CA THR A 47 14.65 19.42 -17.06
C THR A 47 14.92 17.92 -17.00
N ALA A 48 16.19 17.49 -17.11
CA ALA A 48 16.57 16.09 -16.96
C ALA A 48 16.18 15.53 -15.58
N PHE A 49 16.43 16.29 -14.51
CA PHE A 49 16.03 15.90 -13.16
C PHE A 49 14.51 15.79 -13.01
N ALA A 50 13.76 16.79 -13.46
CA ALA A 50 12.30 16.78 -13.39
C ALA A 50 11.69 15.60 -14.16
N LEU A 51 12.22 15.28 -15.35
CA LEU A 51 11.84 14.11 -16.12
C LEU A 51 12.18 12.81 -15.37
N GLY A 52 13.37 12.71 -14.78
CA GLY A 52 13.77 11.55 -13.99
C GLY A 52 12.86 11.31 -12.78
N VAL A 53 12.47 12.37 -12.07
CA VAL A 53 11.50 12.29 -10.97
C VAL A 53 10.13 11.87 -11.48
N ALA A 54 9.64 12.46 -12.58
CA ALA A 54 8.34 12.09 -13.16
C ALA A 54 8.31 10.59 -13.54
N VAL A 55 9.36 10.10 -14.21
CA VAL A 55 9.50 8.69 -14.57
C VAL A 55 9.60 7.81 -13.33
N GLY A 56 10.39 8.21 -12.32
CA GLY A 56 10.53 7.47 -11.06
C GLY A 56 9.20 7.33 -10.32
N VAL A 57 8.43 8.42 -10.21
CA VAL A 57 7.08 8.42 -9.62
C VAL A 57 6.15 7.53 -10.43
N LEU A 58 6.10 7.68 -11.75
CA LEU A 58 5.27 6.85 -12.63
C LEU A 58 5.64 5.37 -12.55
N GLY A 59 6.91 5.01 -12.35
CA GLY A 59 7.34 3.63 -12.11
C GLY A 59 6.92 3.07 -10.75
N MET A 60 6.83 3.92 -9.72
CA MET A 60 6.45 3.52 -8.36
C MET A 60 4.93 3.43 -8.14
N VAL A 61 4.13 4.27 -8.80
CA VAL A 61 2.66 4.29 -8.70
C VAL A 61 1.99 2.93 -8.98
N PRO A 62 2.29 2.20 -10.07
CA PRO A 62 1.61 0.94 -10.38
C PRO A 62 1.93 -0.16 -9.36
N ARG A 63 3.14 -0.17 -8.79
CA ARG A 63 3.49 -1.10 -7.70
C ARG A 63 2.69 -0.79 -6.44
N TRP A 64 2.58 0.48 -6.06
CA TRP A 64 1.81 0.89 -4.89
C TRP A 64 0.32 0.54 -4.99
N TRP A 65 -0.27 0.64 -6.18
CA TRP A 65 -1.66 0.24 -6.41
C TRP A 65 -1.89 -1.26 -6.23
N ARG A 66 -0.96 -2.11 -6.70
CA ARG A 66 -1.07 -3.57 -6.52
C ARG A 66 -0.99 -3.97 -5.04
N HIS A 67 -0.09 -3.36 -4.28
CA HIS A 67 0.00 -3.61 -2.83
C HIS A 67 -1.26 -3.15 -2.09
N ARG A 68 -1.84 -2.00 -2.47
CA ARG A 68 -3.07 -1.49 -1.84
C ARG A 68 -4.29 -2.35 -2.18
N SER A 69 -4.40 -2.85 -3.41
CA SER A 69 -5.46 -3.78 -3.83
C SER A 69 -5.35 -5.14 -3.12
N ALA A 70 -4.14 -5.65 -2.93
CA ALA A 70 -3.91 -6.89 -2.17
C ALA A 70 -4.32 -6.73 -0.69
N ALA A 71 -3.99 -5.60 -0.06
CA ALA A 71 -4.44 -5.31 1.31
C ALA A 71 -5.97 -5.23 1.42
N ARG A 72 -6.65 -4.64 0.43
CA ARG A 72 -8.14 -4.60 0.39
C ARG A 72 -8.76 -5.99 0.22
N ARG A 73 -8.17 -6.86 -0.60
CA ARG A 73 -8.63 -8.25 -0.77
C ARG A 73 -8.40 -9.09 0.49
N ALA A 74 -7.30 -8.89 1.21
CA ALA A 74 -7.05 -9.56 2.48
C ALA A 74 -8.07 -9.17 3.57
N HIS A 75 -8.53 -7.91 3.59
CA HIS A 75 -9.60 -7.48 4.50
C HIS A 75 -10.98 -8.04 4.12
N GLN A 76 -11.25 -8.30 2.83
CA GLN A 76 -12.48 -8.97 2.39
C GLN A 76 -12.47 -10.49 2.63
N ALA A 77 -11.28 -11.08 2.78
CA ALA A 77 -11.09 -12.49 3.09
C ALA A 77 -11.06 -12.79 4.60
N LEU A 78 -11.24 -11.77 5.47
CA LEU A 78 -11.50 -12.00 6.89
C LEU A 78 -12.82 -12.79 7.00
N PRO A 79 -12.80 -14.02 7.55
CA PRO A 79 -14.00 -14.83 7.69
C PRO A 79 -15.03 -14.07 8.52
N HIS A 80 -16.25 -13.92 8.00
CA HIS A 80 -17.40 -13.61 8.85
C HIS A 80 -17.43 -14.67 9.96
N PRO A 81 -17.53 -14.29 11.25
CA PRO A 81 -17.76 -15.26 12.31
C PRO A 81 -19.03 -16.02 11.94
N ALA A 82 -18.90 -17.33 11.73
CA ALA A 82 -20.05 -18.20 11.49
C ALA A 82 -21.02 -18.00 12.66
N ALA A 83 -22.25 -17.59 12.35
CA ALA A 83 -23.32 -17.54 13.33
C ALA A 83 -23.45 -18.91 13.99
N PRO A 84 -23.65 -18.99 15.32
CA PRO A 84 -23.80 -20.28 16.00
C PRO A 84 -25.02 -21.00 15.43
N ALA A 85 -24.81 -22.21 14.92
CA ALA A 85 -25.89 -23.08 14.46
C ALA A 85 -26.89 -23.31 15.60
N PRO A 86 -28.21 -23.20 15.36
CA PRO A 86 -29.18 -23.51 16.39
C PRO A 86 -29.08 -25.00 16.71
N ALA A 87 -28.82 -25.31 17.99
CA ALA A 87 -28.94 -26.65 18.53
C ALA A 87 -30.35 -27.17 18.23
N SER A 88 -30.44 -28.16 17.36
CA SER A 88 -31.70 -28.84 17.08
C SER A 88 -32.05 -29.66 18.32
N SER A 89 -32.93 -29.09 19.12
CA SER A 89 -33.74 -29.80 20.10
C SER A 89 -34.59 -30.83 19.35
N ALA A 90 -34.29 -32.10 19.55
CA ALA A 90 -35.21 -33.20 19.30
C ALA A 90 -35.16 -34.14 20.52
N ALA A 91 -35.55 -33.60 21.66
CA ALA A 91 -36.25 -34.40 22.64
C ALA A 91 -37.60 -34.78 22.02
N SER A 92 -37.85 -36.07 21.82
CA SER A 92 -39.21 -36.57 21.65
C SER A 92 -39.46 -37.73 22.61
N PRO A 93 -40.60 -37.73 23.32
CA PRO A 93 -40.87 -38.60 24.46
C PRO A 93 -41.71 -39.83 24.05
N ALA A 94 -41.89 -40.72 25.03
CA ALA A 94 -42.95 -41.72 25.14
C ALA A 94 -42.76 -43.05 24.37
N ALA A 95 -42.44 -44.10 25.12
CA ALA A 95 -43.32 -45.26 25.24
C ALA A 95 -42.98 -46.01 26.54
N VAL A 96 -43.90 -45.91 27.49
CA VAL A 96 -43.98 -46.71 28.72
C VAL A 96 -44.38 -48.12 28.31
N ASP A 97 -43.73 -49.15 28.87
CA ASP A 97 -44.45 -50.38 29.18
C ASP A 97 -43.90 -51.05 30.45
N PRO A 98 -44.74 -51.51 31.38
CA PRO A 98 -44.36 -51.94 32.72
C PRO A 98 -44.26 -53.47 32.82
N ALA A 99 -43.15 -54.00 33.31
CA ALA A 99 -43.10 -55.37 33.82
C ALA A 99 -41.92 -55.54 34.79
N LEU A 100 -42.19 -55.44 36.09
CA LEU A 100 -41.35 -56.03 37.13
C LEU A 100 -41.74 -57.52 37.25
N PRO A 101 -40.76 -58.43 37.45
CA PRO A 101 -40.42 -58.82 38.83
C PRO A 101 -38.90 -58.95 39.12
N GLN A 102 -38.53 -58.56 40.35
CA GLN A 102 -37.22 -58.72 41.02
C GLN A 102 -37.03 -60.18 41.56
N PRO A 103 -35.99 -60.50 42.36
CA PRO A 103 -34.53 -60.64 42.15
C PRO A 103 -34.07 -62.11 42.45
N PRO A 104 -32.76 -62.45 42.56
CA PRO A 104 -32.13 -62.41 43.89
C PRO A 104 -30.64 -62.02 43.93
N VAL A 105 -30.25 -61.52 45.10
CA VAL A 105 -28.89 -61.21 45.55
C VAL A 105 -28.18 -62.49 45.99
N HIS A 106 -27.02 -62.78 45.40
CA HIS A 106 -25.96 -63.64 45.97
C HIS A 106 -24.67 -62.80 45.88
N GLY A 107 -23.90 -62.53 46.94
CA GLY A 107 -23.67 -63.33 48.12
C GLY A 107 -22.38 -64.12 47.95
N ILE A 108 -21.23 -63.42 47.93
CA ILE A 108 -19.88 -63.86 48.33
C ILE A 108 -18.99 -62.64 48.52
#